data_AF-A0A9E4R0C6-F1
#
_entry.id   AF-A0A9E4R0C6-F1
#
_cell.length_a   1.000
_cell.length_b   1.000
_cell.length_c   1.000
_cell.angle_alpha   90.00
_cell.angle_beta   90.00
_cell.angle_gamma   90.00
#
_symmetry.space_group_name_H-M   'P 1'
#
loop_
_entity.id
_entity.type
_entity.pdbx_description
1 polymer ?
#
loop_
_entity_poly.entity_id
_entity_poly.type
_entity_poly.pdbx_seq_one_letter_code
_entity_poly.pdbx_strand_id
1 'polypeptide(L)'
;MVENQGDKEEKFDFDSAGEALGYISMEQARLLAMRTAGDNPGNYGRRFQGMRMVFDAVEEEDGEDYYVVTLSFRPEGNFSGKPGVEQFFIEKEGTIVRRQVRGLPTQGGWRRFGVVPIGVGVVAVAVAAVIGVALASGGGPDEPVTPTAVVIPTKTPAATPATTTGPTEAPAAVPIGPPPTPTGLAGFTTATTLSQRESPLISRFTPVATPAPAAPSATPFELGGFTTGATLSQRDIPPINRFTPTPTRAVRRPPRIVTPEIQRTIPTPVPTPPPSLVLVDSLPASGRIAYQSNDTEKWQVYVANANGTGFMQVTNHPNGNTKPVWSPSGDRIVYESSRRNSQGSFETGLYLANYDGSAESLLAADAGIDGTHVWSPDGRRIAYEVSRTTGHDIGVVNADGTGETRLTFSAGRNQQPAWSPDSLRLAFWSDRDGDLEIYVMNADGTGGSRLTDSPGIDASPAWSPDGQRIAFTSDRDGDENVYLVNVDGSGLIRVTSDPADEFSPAWSPEGRRLIYYKRTGLNRSIRVINADGTGDISLSDSRNDSYAPVWSPDGNYVAYASNRGRNHDIYVVRADGSEIYRLTRGTAVDNWPVWTSP
;
A
#
# COMPACT_ATOMS: atom_id res chain seq x y z
N MET A 1 -40.95 55.77 -11.04
CA MET A 1 -40.44 55.04 -9.86
C MET A 1 -40.39 53.58 -10.25
N VAL A 2 -39.23 52.97 -10.03
CA VAL A 2 -38.84 51.65 -10.51
C VAL A 2 -39.55 50.57 -9.68
N GLU A 3 -40.11 49.58 -10.35
CA GLU A 3 -40.69 48.39 -9.74
C GLU A 3 -39.60 47.31 -9.70
N ASN A 4 -39.26 46.88 -8.48
CA ASN A 4 -38.17 45.96 -8.18
C ASN A 4 -38.61 44.52 -8.51
N GLN A 5 -37.96 43.88 -9.48
CA GLN A 5 -38.13 42.45 -9.74
C GLN A 5 -37.47 41.66 -8.60
N GLY A 6 -38.19 40.66 -8.11
CA GLY A 6 -37.78 39.86 -6.97
C GLY A 6 -36.56 39.00 -7.27
N ASP A 7 -35.52 39.19 -6.45
CA ASP A 7 -34.50 38.19 -6.21
C ASP A 7 -35.15 36.99 -5.53
N LYS A 8 -35.28 35.89 -6.26
CA LYS A 8 -35.51 34.58 -5.65
C LYS A 8 -34.18 34.15 -5.06
N GLU A 9 -33.99 34.35 -3.76
CA GLU A 9 -32.97 33.60 -3.02
C GLU A 9 -33.28 32.11 -3.18
N GLU A 10 -32.46 31.40 -3.95
CA GLU A 10 -32.45 29.94 -3.95
C GLU A 10 -32.11 29.49 -2.53
N LYS A 11 -33.07 28.82 -1.88
CA LYS A 11 -32.82 28.15 -0.61
C LYS A 11 -31.91 26.97 -0.88
N PHE A 12 -30.63 27.16 -0.60
CA PHE A 12 -29.64 26.09 -0.57
C PHE A 12 -29.95 25.14 0.59
N ASP A 13 -30.14 23.86 0.28
CA ASP A 13 -30.12 22.82 1.31
C ASP A 13 -28.64 22.51 1.61
N PHE A 14 -28.25 22.67 2.87
CA PHE A 14 -26.89 22.33 3.33
C PHE A 14 -26.94 21.08 4.20
N ASP A 15 -25.91 20.25 4.14
CA ASP A 15 -25.75 19.12 5.04
C ASP A 15 -25.33 19.59 6.45
N SER A 16 -25.19 18.64 7.39
CA SER A 16 -24.79 18.95 8.77
C SER A 16 -23.37 19.52 8.91
N ALA A 17 -22.54 19.45 7.87
CA ALA A 17 -21.21 20.04 7.80
C ALA A 17 -21.20 21.42 7.14
N GLY A 18 -22.33 21.88 6.58
CA GLY A 18 -22.46 23.16 5.89
C GLY A 18 -22.13 23.10 4.40
N GLU A 19 -22.07 21.90 3.80
CA GLU A 19 -21.89 21.73 2.35
C GLU A 19 -23.24 21.73 1.64
N ALA A 20 -23.35 22.44 0.51
CA ALA A 20 -24.59 22.50 -0.26
C ALA A 20 -24.90 21.12 -0.89
N LEU A 21 -26.08 20.58 -0.61
CA LEU A 21 -26.53 19.30 -1.15
C LEU A 21 -26.60 19.38 -2.68
N GLY A 22 -25.82 18.54 -3.35
CA GLY A 22 -25.77 18.45 -4.82
C GLY A 22 -24.59 19.18 -5.47
N TYR A 23 -23.75 19.87 -4.69
CA TYR A 23 -22.56 20.57 -5.17
C TYR A 23 -21.31 19.72 -4.86
N ILE A 24 -20.37 19.64 -5.80
CA ILE A 24 -19.05 19.06 -5.57
C ILE A 24 -18.10 20.11 -4.99
N SER A 25 -17.11 19.67 -4.22
CA SER A 25 -16.05 20.54 -3.71
C SER A 25 -15.03 20.91 -4.80
N MET A 26 -14.21 21.94 -4.58
CA MET A 26 -13.13 22.29 -5.51
C MET A 26 -12.12 21.14 -5.69
N GLU A 27 -11.85 20.37 -4.64
CA GLU A 27 -10.99 19.18 -4.71
C GLU A 27 -11.61 18.07 -5.57
N GLN A 28 -12.91 17.83 -5.42
CA GLN A 28 -13.65 16.91 -6.29
C GLN A 28 -13.64 17.40 -7.75
N ALA A 29 -13.77 18.70 -7.99
CA ALA A 29 -13.68 19.28 -9.32
C ALA A 29 -12.28 19.10 -9.93
N ARG A 30 -11.22 19.28 -9.15
CA ARG A 30 -9.83 19.01 -9.54
C ARG A 30 -9.62 17.54 -9.92
N LEU A 31 -10.07 16.60 -9.08
CA LEU A 31 -9.97 15.17 -9.37
C LEU A 31 -10.77 14.78 -10.60
N LEU A 32 -11.97 15.33 -10.77
CA LEU A 32 -12.79 15.14 -11.95
C LEU A 32 -12.09 15.63 -13.22
N ALA A 33 -11.43 16.80 -13.17
CA ALA A 33 -10.62 17.32 -14.27
C ALA A 33 -9.45 16.38 -14.60
N MET A 34 -8.69 15.94 -13.58
CA MET A 34 -7.55 15.04 -13.75
C MET A 34 -7.96 13.69 -14.34
N ARG A 35 -9.06 13.11 -13.82
CA ARG A 35 -9.63 11.84 -14.32
C ARG A 35 -10.07 11.99 -15.77
N THR A 36 -10.81 13.04 -16.08
CA THR A 36 -11.27 13.31 -17.46
C THR A 36 -10.11 13.53 -18.44
N ALA A 37 -9.07 14.24 -18.01
CA ALA A 37 -7.88 14.47 -18.84
C ALA A 37 -7.10 13.17 -19.10
N GLY A 38 -7.02 12.30 -18.09
CA GLY A 38 -6.37 10.99 -18.18
C GLY A 38 -7.13 10.00 -19.07
N ASP A 39 -8.44 9.88 -18.88
CA ASP A 39 -9.27 8.89 -19.57
C ASP A 39 -9.61 9.31 -21.01
N ASN A 40 -9.79 10.62 -21.24
CA ASN A 40 -10.12 11.17 -22.54
C ASN A 40 -9.25 12.41 -22.86
N PRO A 41 -7.95 12.19 -23.16
CA PRO A 41 -7.06 13.27 -23.57
C PRO A 41 -7.60 13.90 -24.85
N GLY A 42 -7.76 15.23 -24.86
CA GLY A 42 -8.39 15.97 -25.95
C GLY A 42 -7.61 15.90 -27.28
N ASN A 43 -7.72 16.91 -28.16
CA ASN A 43 -7.06 16.86 -29.48
C ASN A 43 -5.52 16.66 -29.45
N TYR A 44 -4.85 16.89 -28.32
CA TYR A 44 -3.44 16.53 -28.12
C TYR A 44 -3.20 15.01 -28.05
N GLY A 45 -4.24 14.24 -27.69
CA GLY A 45 -4.23 12.79 -27.72
C GLY A 45 -3.84 12.21 -29.08
N ARG A 46 -4.13 12.89 -30.22
CA ARG A 46 -3.66 12.42 -31.54
C ARG A 46 -2.15 12.55 -31.74
N ARG A 47 -1.51 13.56 -31.12
CA ARG A 47 -0.06 13.81 -31.24
C ARG A 47 0.75 12.97 -30.24
N PHE A 48 0.14 12.61 -29.12
CA PHE A 48 0.73 11.80 -28.06
C PHE A 48 -0.02 10.47 -27.90
N GLN A 49 -0.60 9.95 -28.99
CA GLN A 49 -1.48 8.78 -28.97
C GLN A 49 -0.69 7.54 -28.52
N GLY A 50 -1.18 6.85 -27.49
CA GLY A 50 -0.49 5.71 -26.87
C GLY A 50 0.63 6.09 -25.89
N MET A 51 0.93 7.38 -25.70
CA MET A 51 1.79 7.83 -24.61
C MET A 51 0.94 8.11 -23.38
N ARG A 52 1.38 7.61 -22.23
CA ARG A 52 0.80 7.95 -20.94
C ARG A 52 1.22 9.36 -20.53
N MET A 53 0.36 10.02 -19.78
CA MET A 53 0.49 11.44 -19.43
C MET A 53 0.42 11.62 -17.92
N VAL A 54 1.19 12.60 -17.42
CA VAL A 54 1.16 13.07 -16.03
C VAL A 54 0.45 14.42 -16.00
N PHE A 55 -0.41 14.62 -15.00
CA PHE A 55 -1.21 15.84 -14.83
C PHE A 55 -0.98 16.44 -13.45
N ASP A 56 -0.72 17.73 -13.40
CA ASP A 56 -0.56 18.49 -12.16
C ASP A 56 -1.48 19.71 -12.23
N ALA A 57 -2.31 19.94 -11.20
CA ALA A 57 -3.10 21.17 -11.13
C ALA A 57 -2.18 22.35 -10.82
N VAL A 58 -2.30 23.42 -11.61
CA VAL A 58 -1.43 24.60 -11.53
C VAL A 58 -2.19 25.88 -11.19
N GLU A 59 -3.50 25.91 -11.43
CA GLU A 59 -4.37 27.03 -11.08
C GLU A 59 -5.78 26.51 -10.85
N GLU A 60 -6.43 27.04 -9.82
CA GLU A 60 -7.73 26.61 -9.31
C GLU A 60 -8.50 27.87 -8.91
N GLU A 61 -9.65 28.11 -9.56
CA GLU A 61 -10.53 29.26 -9.29
C GLU A 61 -11.93 28.78 -8.94
N ASP A 62 -12.45 29.30 -7.82
CA ASP A 62 -13.81 29.09 -7.36
C ASP A 62 -14.67 30.29 -7.79
N GLY A 63 -15.35 30.15 -8.92
CA GLY A 63 -16.32 31.14 -9.43
C GLY A 63 -17.73 30.84 -8.94
N GLU A 64 -18.65 31.78 -9.13
CA GLU A 64 -20.06 31.65 -8.70
C GLU A 64 -20.75 30.44 -9.35
N ASP A 65 -20.67 30.32 -10.68
CA ASP A 65 -21.35 29.26 -11.44
C ASP A 65 -20.45 28.06 -11.74
N TYR A 66 -19.13 28.26 -11.72
CA TYR A 66 -18.17 27.26 -12.19
C TYR A 66 -16.92 27.21 -11.31
N TYR A 67 -16.40 26.01 -11.11
CA TYR A 67 -14.99 25.79 -10.82
C TYR A 67 -14.19 25.85 -12.11
N VAL A 68 -13.07 26.57 -12.08
CA VAL A 68 -12.11 26.57 -13.18
C VAL A 68 -10.83 25.88 -12.71
N VAL A 69 -10.53 24.73 -13.30
CA VAL A 69 -9.32 23.95 -13.00
C VAL A 69 -8.39 24.00 -14.20
N THR A 70 -7.18 24.51 -13.99
CA THR A 70 -6.11 24.49 -14.99
C THR A 70 -5.11 23.40 -14.64
N LEU A 71 -4.99 22.41 -15.52
CA LEU A 71 -4.01 21.34 -15.43
C LEU A 71 -2.83 21.64 -16.35
N SER A 72 -1.63 21.45 -15.83
CA SER A 72 -0.47 21.20 -16.67
C SER A 72 -0.37 19.71 -17.01
N PHE A 73 0.12 19.39 -18.20
CA PHE A 73 0.28 18.00 -18.63
C PHE A 73 1.55 17.77 -19.44
N ARG A 74 2.16 16.59 -19.26
CA ARG A 74 3.37 16.19 -19.98
C ARG A 74 3.40 14.69 -20.24
N PRO A 75 4.12 14.24 -21.29
CA PRO A 75 4.41 12.82 -21.47
C PRO A 75 5.06 12.24 -20.20
N GLU A 76 4.57 11.08 -19.79
CA GLU A 76 5.18 10.26 -18.75
C GLU A 76 6.61 9.89 -19.20
N GLY A 77 7.61 10.01 -18.32
CA GLY A 77 9.01 9.86 -18.72
C GLY A 77 9.95 10.99 -18.31
N ASN A 78 11.17 10.89 -18.82
CA ASN A 78 12.20 11.91 -18.71
C ASN A 78 11.94 13.07 -19.68
N PHE A 79 10.80 13.75 -19.51
CA PHE A 79 10.39 14.88 -20.32
C PHE A 79 11.14 16.15 -19.91
N SER A 80 11.93 16.71 -20.84
CA SER A 80 12.62 17.99 -20.69
C SER A 80 12.03 19.02 -21.68
N GLY A 81 10.99 19.71 -21.24
CA GLY A 81 10.24 20.64 -22.08
C GLY A 81 9.26 21.49 -21.29
N LYS A 82 8.57 22.41 -21.96
CA LYS A 82 7.44 23.11 -21.33
C LYS A 82 6.22 22.19 -21.36
N PRO A 83 5.55 21.95 -20.22
CA PRO A 83 4.31 21.16 -20.21
C PRO A 83 3.22 21.86 -21.02
N GLY A 84 2.28 21.06 -21.51
CA GLY A 84 1.02 21.57 -22.04
C GLY A 84 0.13 22.09 -20.92
N VAL A 85 -0.92 22.81 -21.29
CA VAL A 85 -1.89 23.38 -20.35
C VAL A 85 -3.30 23.15 -20.89
N GLU A 86 -4.18 22.58 -20.07
CA GLU A 86 -5.60 22.38 -20.34
C GLU A 86 -6.43 22.96 -19.21
N GLN A 87 -7.50 23.69 -19.55
CA GLN A 87 -8.40 24.31 -18.60
C GLN A 87 -9.79 23.66 -18.68
N PHE A 88 -10.39 23.42 -17.53
CA PHE A 88 -11.69 22.80 -17.34
C PHE A 88 -12.62 23.80 -16.66
N PHE A 89 -13.85 23.91 -17.17
CA PHE A 89 -14.94 24.65 -16.55
C PHE A 89 -15.98 23.63 -16.10
N ILE A 90 -16.21 23.58 -14.81
CA ILE A 90 -16.97 22.52 -14.15
C ILE A 90 -18.09 23.21 -13.37
N GLU A 91 -19.33 22.91 -13.72
CA GLU A 91 -20.49 23.35 -12.95
C GLU A 91 -20.37 22.84 -11.52
N LYS A 92 -20.98 23.57 -10.60
CA LYS A 92 -20.87 23.20 -9.19
C LYS A 92 -21.46 21.84 -8.88
N GLU A 93 -22.40 21.35 -9.69
CA GLU A 93 -23.00 20.03 -9.60
C GLU A 93 -22.09 18.92 -10.17
N GLY A 94 -20.92 19.27 -10.70
CA GLY A 94 -19.91 18.33 -11.19
C GLY A 94 -20.00 18.00 -12.68
N THR A 95 -20.66 18.83 -13.49
CA THR A 95 -20.70 18.68 -14.94
C THR A 95 -19.57 19.46 -15.61
N ILE A 96 -18.70 18.80 -16.38
CA ILE A 96 -17.71 19.52 -17.22
C ILE A 96 -18.42 20.09 -18.44
N VAL A 97 -18.66 21.40 -18.46
CA VAL A 97 -19.33 22.08 -19.59
C VAL A 97 -18.37 22.50 -20.68
N ARG A 98 -17.10 22.74 -20.34
CA ARG A 98 -16.11 23.22 -21.31
C ARG A 98 -14.71 22.75 -20.95
N ARG A 99 -13.97 22.36 -21.99
CA ARG A 99 -12.54 22.03 -21.95
C ARG A 99 -11.79 22.89 -22.96
N GLN A 100 -10.65 23.43 -22.58
CA GLN A 100 -9.84 24.28 -23.45
C GLN A 100 -8.34 24.00 -23.29
N VAL A 101 -7.72 23.43 -24.33
CA VAL A 101 -6.27 23.25 -24.40
C VAL A 101 -5.62 24.59 -24.76
N ARG A 102 -4.90 25.20 -23.81
CA ARG A 102 -4.21 26.49 -23.98
C ARG A 102 -2.81 26.34 -24.55
N GLY A 103 -2.16 25.19 -24.35
CA GLY A 103 -0.82 24.93 -24.86
C GLY A 103 -0.52 23.45 -24.99
N LEU A 104 0.27 23.07 -25.99
CA LEU A 104 0.78 21.71 -26.14
C LEU A 104 2.17 21.59 -25.50
N PRO A 105 2.54 20.40 -24.99
CA PRO A 105 3.89 20.14 -24.54
C PRO A 105 4.88 20.43 -25.67
N THR A 106 5.91 21.21 -25.37
CA THR A 106 7.00 21.50 -26.31
C THR A 106 8.29 20.93 -25.73
N GLN A 107 8.95 20.03 -26.47
CA GLN A 107 10.30 19.61 -26.10
C GLN A 107 11.24 20.81 -26.19
N GLY A 108 12.11 20.98 -25.18
CA GLY A 108 13.16 21.99 -25.23
C GLY A 108 13.99 21.80 -26.49
N GLY A 109 14.16 22.88 -27.27
CA GLY A 109 14.87 22.84 -28.54
C GLY A 109 16.20 22.11 -28.42
N TRP A 110 16.47 21.22 -29.38
CA TRP A 110 17.73 20.50 -29.44
C TRP A 110 18.90 21.49 -29.32
N ARG A 111 19.59 21.50 -28.18
CA ARG A 111 21.03 21.69 -28.25
C ARG A 111 21.51 20.43 -28.95
N ARG A 112 21.82 20.57 -30.25
CA ARG A 112 22.76 19.67 -30.91
C ARG A 112 24.03 19.69 -30.07
N PHE A 113 24.13 18.79 -29.10
CA PHE A 113 25.45 18.27 -28.79
C PHE A 113 25.89 17.62 -30.09
N GLY A 114 26.88 18.24 -30.74
CA GLY A 114 27.56 17.60 -31.84
C GLY A 114 27.88 16.19 -31.38
N VAL A 115 27.46 15.21 -32.18
CA VAL A 115 27.92 13.84 -32.04
C VAL A 115 29.44 13.92 -32.12
N VAL A 116 30.11 13.95 -30.97
CA VAL A 116 31.45 13.42 -30.89
C VAL A 116 31.21 11.92 -30.95
N PRO A 117 31.68 11.21 -31.97
CA PRO A 117 31.67 9.77 -31.94
C PRO A 117 32.63 9.34 -30.84
N ILE A 118 32.12 9.16 -29.62
CA ILE A 118 32.79 8.35 -28.63
C ILE A 118 32.54 6.91 -29.08
N GLY A 119 33.54 6.34 -29.73
CA GLY A 119 33.61 4.89 -29.89
C GLY A 119 33.50 4.26 -28.51
N VAL A 120 32.36 3.64 -28.23
CA VAL A 120 32.23 2.75 -27.09
C VAL A 120 33.07 1.52 -27.43
N GLY A 121 34.33 1.56 -26.99
CA GLY A 121 35.05 0.35 -26.66
C GLY A 121 34.23 -0.37 -25.60
N VAL A 122 33.72 -1.54 -25.98
CA VAL A 122 33.12 -2.50 -25.06
C VAL A 122 34.21 -2.89 -24.05
N VAL A 123 34.19 -2.28 -22.87
CA VAL A 123 34.84 -2.85 -21.70
C VAL A 123 33.87 -3.89 -21.15
N ALA A 124 34.07 -5.13 -21.59
CA ALA A 124 33.46 -6.28 -20.97
C ALA A 124 34.06 -6.44 -19.55
N VAL A 125 33.36 -5.94 -18.54
CA VAL A 125 33.60 -6.37 -17.16
C VAL A 125 32.90 -7.70 -17.00
N ALA A 126 33.66 -8.78 -17.18
CA ALA A 126 33.24 -10.12 -16.86
C ALA A 126 33.05 -10.26 -15.33
N VAL A 127 31.81 -10.34 -14.88
CA VAL A 127 31.49 -10.94 -13.57
C VAL A 127 31.56 -12.45 -13.77
N ALA A 128 32.68 -13.05 -13.36
CA ALA A 128 32.87 -14.48 -13.37
C ALA A 128 32.01 -15.12 -12.27
N ALA A 129 30.96 -15.83 -12.69
CA ALA A 129 30.33 -16.85 -11.86
C ALA A 129 31.28 -18.06 -11.75
N VAL A 130 31.83 -18.29 -10.56
CA VAL A 130 32.59 -19.50 -10.25
C VAL A 130 31.61 -20.64 -10.05
N ILE A 131 31.42 -21.45 -11.09
CA ILE A 131 30.87 -22.80 -10.98
C ILE A 131 32.08 -23.73 -10.82
N GLY A 132 32.35 -24.14 -9.58
CA GLY A 132 33.30 -25.20 -9.28
C GLY A 132 32.65 -26.56 -9.48
N VAL A 133 32.86 -27.19 -10.63
CA VAL A 133 32.70 -28.64 -10.80
C VAL A 133 34.10 -29.26 -10.75
N ALA A 134 34.37 -29.96 -9.65
CA ALA A 134 35.59 -30.74 -9.47
C ALA A 134 35.41 -32.13 -10.08
N LEU A 135 36.18 -32.47 -11.11
CA LEU A 135 36.53 -33.85 -11.46
C LEU A 135 37.96 -33.90 -12.04
N ALA A 136 38.76 -34.83 -11.49
CA ALA A 136 40.13 -35.19 -11.84
C ALA A 136 40.27 -35.58 -13.33
N SER A 137 41.42 -35.54 -14.03
CA SER A 137 42.76 -36.00 -13.68
C SER A 137 43.76 -35.71 -14.82
N GLY A 138 45.02 -35.41 -14.50
CA GLY A 138 46.20 -35.90 -15.24
C GLY A 138 46.88 -35.02 -16.31
N GLY A 139 48.06 -34.49 -15.99
CA GLY A 139 49.25 -34.59 -16.86
C GLY A 139 49.70 -33.36 -17.68
N GLY A 140 50.74 -32.66 -17.18
CA GLY A 140 51.99 -32.30 -17.90
C GLY A 140 51.99 -31.26 -19.04
N PRO A 141 52.96 -30.32 -19.09
CA PRO A 141 52.95 -29.15 -19.98
C PRO A 141 53.74 -29.36 -21.29
N ASP A 142 53.34 -28.68 -22.37
CA ASP A 142 54.18 -27.78 -23.19
C ASP A 142 53.50 -27.42 -24.53
N GLU A 143 53.70 -26.18 -24.95
CA GLU A 143 53.37 -25.49 -26.23
C GLU A 143 52.06 -24.67 -26.36
N PRO A 144 52.15 -23.39 -26.80
CA PRO A 144 50.99 -22.54 -27.06
C PRO A 144 50.45 -22.71 -28.49
N VAL A 145 49.18 -23.08 -28.60
CA VAL A 145 48.43 -23.13 -29.87
C VAL A 145 47.62 -21.85 -30.06
N THR A 146 47.84 -21.16 -31.19
CA THR A 146 47.06 -20.00 -31.67
C THR A 146 45.67 -20.41 -32.16
N PRO A 147 44.59 -19.68 -31.84
CA PRO A 147 43.27 -19.96 -32.40
C PRO A 147 43.07 -19.30 -33.78
N THR A 148 42.83 -20.13 -34.80
CA THR A 148 42.35 -19.73 -36.13
C THR A 148 40.84 -19.47 -36.09
N ALA A 149 40.40 -18.26 -36.46
CA ALA A 149 38.98 -17.95 -36.63
C ALA A 149 38.51 -18.33 -38.05
N VAL A 150 37.50 -19.20 -38.12
CA VAL A 150 36.78 -19.56 -39.36
C VAL A 150 35.60 -18.61 -39.53
N VAL A 151 35.60 -17.82 -40.60
CA VAL A 151 34.50 -16.92 -40.99
C VAL A 151 33.59 -17.64 -41.99
N ILE A 152 32.31 -17.79 -41.66
CA ILE A 152 31.26 -18.25 -42.60
C ILE A 152 30.36 -17.04 -42.89
N PRO A 153 30.20 -16.60 -44.16
CA PRO A 153 29.42 -15.40 -44.48
C PRO A 153 27.93 -15.73 -44.62
N THR A 154 27.06 -14.98 -43.94
CA THR A 154 25.60 -14.99 -44.19
C THR A 154 25.20 -13.71 -44.93
N LYS A 155 24.68 -13.90 -46.16
CA LYS A 155 24.21 -12.84 -47.05
C LYS A 155 22.86 -12.28 -46.59
N THR A 156 22.77 -10.96 -46.52
CA THR A 156 21.53 -10.16 -46.40
C THR A 156 20.79 -10.12 -47.74
N PRO A 157 19.47 -10.36 -47.82
CA PRO A 157 18.69 -10.07 -49.03
C PRO A 157 18.26 -8.60 -49.08
N ALA A 158 18.41 -7.99 -50.26
CA ALA A 158 18.02 -6.61 -50.57
C ALA A 158 16.50 -6.46 -50.80
N ALA A 159 16.00 -5.24 -50.58
CA ALA A 159 14.61 -4.84 -50.73
C ALA A 159 14.14 -4.79 -52.20
N THR A 160 12.90 -5.23 -52.43
CA THR A 160 12.20 -5.14 -53.73
C THR A 160 11.32 -3.88 -53.78
N PRO A 161 11.24 -3.13 -54.91
CA PRO A 161 10.38 -1.96 -55.02
C PRO A 161 8.90 -2.33 -55.27
N ALA A 162 8.00 -1.48 -54.78
CA ALA A 162 6.55 -1.61 -54.90
C ALA A 162 6.04 -1.35 -56.33
N THR A 163 5.08 -2.17 -56.76
CA THR A 163 4.34 -2.01 -58.02
C THR A 163 2.98 -1.37 -57.73
N THR A 164 2.65 -0.31 -58.46
CA THR A 164 1.39 0.41 -58.44
C THR A 164 0.30 -0.36 -59.20
N THR A 165 -0.86 -0.59 -58.59
CA THR A 165 -2.12 -0.94 -59.29
C THR A 165 -3.27 -0.06 -58.78
N GLY A 166 -4.12 0.37 -59.71
CA GLY A 166 -5.22 1.33 -59.51
C GLY A 166 -6.46 0.81 -58.77
N PRO A 167 -7.53 1.61 -58.69
CA PRO A 167 -8.56 1.51 -57.66
C PRO A 167 -9.56 0.38 -57.93
N THR A 168 -10.02 -0.28 -56.89
CA THR A 168 -11.15 -1.22 -56.93
C THR A 168 -12.18 -0.86 -55.86
N GLU A 169 -13.44 -0.90 -56.27
CA GLU A 169 -14.66 -0.41 -55.61
C GLU A 169 -14.87 -0.85 -54.16
N ALA A 170 -15.52 0.04 -53.40
CA ALA A 170 -16.04 -0.19 -52.07
C ALA A 170 -17.31 -1.08 -52.09
N PRO A 171 -17.48 -2.04 -51.17
CA PRO A 171 -18.75 -2.73 -51.00
C PRO A 171 -19.74 -1.88 -50.19
N ALA A 172 -21.00 -1.96 -50.60
CA ALA A 172 -22.14 -1.18 -50.11
C ALA A 172 -22.51 -1.47 -48.64
N ALA A 173 -23.00 -0.42 -47.98
CA ALA A 173 -23.54 -0.45 -46.62
C ALA A 173 -24.87 -1.22 -46.53
N VAL A 174 -25.00 -2.04 -45.50
CA VAL A 174 -26.26 -2.69 -45.08
C VAL A 174 -26.95 -1.77 -44.06
N PRO A 175 -28.26 -1.43 -44.21
CA PRO A 175 -28.95 -0.58 -43.26
C PRO A 175 -29.30 -1.35 -41.97
N ILE A 176 -28.89 -0.81 -40.83
CA ILE A 176 -29.26 -1.28 -39.49
C ILE A 176 -30.62 -0.68 -39.14
N GLY A 177 -31.59 -1.54 -38.79
CA GLY A 177 -32.94 -1.13 -38.39
C GLY A 177 -32.99 -0.41 -37.03
N PRO A 178 -34.09 0.29 -36.70
CA PRO A 178 -34.20 1.08 -35.48
C PRO A 178 -34.33 0.19 -34.21
N PRO A 179 -33.89 0.69 -33.04
CA PRO A 179 -33.92 -0.06 -31.78
C PRO A 179 -35.36 -0.23 -31.24
N PRO A 180 -35.62 -1.28 -30.44
CA PRO A 180 -36.95 -1.53 -29.89
C PRO A 180 -37.32 -0.56 -28.75
N THR A 181 -38.59 -0.14 -28.77
CA THR A 181 -39.28 0.65 -27.73
C THR A 181 -39.46 -0.16 -26.43
N PRO A 182 -39.30 0.44 -25.23
CA PRO A 182 -39.59 -0.25 -23.97
C PRO A 182 -41.09 -0.36 -23.73
N THR A 183 -41.58 -1.60 -23.57
CA THR A 183 -42.97 -1.91 -23.21
C THR A 183 -43.16 -1.85 -21.71
N GLY A 184 -44.31 -1.33 -21.29
CA GLY A 184 -44.59 -0.85 -19.96
C GLY A 184 -44.85 -1.88 -18.85
N LEU A 185 -44.90 -1.28 -17.66
CA LEU A 185 -45.34 -1.80 -16.37
C LEU A 185 -46.70 -2.52 -16.39
N ALA A 186 -46.74 -3.68 -15.73
CA ALA A 186 -47.86 -4.23 -14.97
C ALA A 186 -47.20 -5.11 -13.89
N GLY A 187 -47.39 -4.96 -12.58
CA GLY A 187 -48.57 -4.57 -11.83
C GLY A 187 -49.11 -5.81 -11.13
N PHE A 188 -48.68 -6.08 -9.89
CA PHE A 188 -49.43 -6.93 -8.95
C PHE A 188 -49.20 -6.49 -7.50
N THR A 189 -50.26 -5.91 -6.95
CA THR A 189 -50.55 -5.82 -5.52
C THR A 189 -50.97 -7.18 -4.98
N THR A 190 -50.57 -7.52 -3.76
CA THR A 190 -51.49 -8.07 -2.74
C THR A 190 -50.87 -7.90 -1.35
N ALA A 191 -51.61 -7.20 -0.49
CA ALA A 191 -51.39 -7.16 0.93
C ALA A 191 -52.03 -8.39 1.59
N THR A 192 -51.45 -8.87 2.70
CA THR A 192 -52.23 -9.48 3.79
C THR A 192 -51.56 -9.15 5.12
N THR A 193 -52.41 -8.71 6.03
CA THR A 193 -52.20 -8.10 7.34
C THR A 193 -52.20 -9.12 8.49
N LEU A 194 -51.86 -8.61 9.69
CA LEU A 194 -52.05 -9.14 11.06
C LEU A 194 -50.87 -9.95 11.64
N SER A 195 -50.43 -9.75 12.89
CA SER A 195 -50.97 -9.01 14.03
C SER A 195 -49.86 -8.62 15.00
N GLN A 196 -50.01 -7.43 15.59
CA GLN A 196 -49.33 -6.97 16.79
C GLN A 196 -49.55 -7.91 18.00
N ARG A 197 -48.54 -8.00 18.87
CA ARG A 197 -48.71 -8.06 20.33
C ARG A 197 -47.66 -7.15 21.00
N GLU A 198 -48.16 -6.22 21.80
CA GLU A 198 -47.46 -5.29 22.69
C GLU A 198 -46.79 -6.04 23.87
N SER A 199 -45.49 -5.77 24.16
CA SER A 199 -44.95 -4.94 25.27
C SER A 199 -44.76 -5.69 26.62
N PRO A 200 -44.03 -5.14 27.62
CA PRO A 200 -42.63 -4.68 27.61
C PRO A 200 -41.83 -5.21 28.84
N LEU A 201 -40.50 -5.13 28.83
CA LEU A 201 -39.70 -5.10 30.07
C LEU A 201 -38.63 -4.01 29.97
N ILE A 202 -38.92 -2.92 30.68
CA ILE A 202 -38.03 -1.79 30.96
C ILE A 202 -37.13 -2.21 32.13
N SER A 203 -35.82 -2.29 31.93
CA SER A 203 -34.86 -2.33 33.04
C SER A 203 -34.21 -0.96 33.18
N ARG A 204 -34.53 -0.30 34.29
CA ARG A 204 -33.94 0.96 34.72
C ARG A 204 -32.57 0.67 35.34
N PHE A 205 -31.50 1.23 34.77
CA PHE A 205 -30.24 1.40 35.48
C PHE A 205 -30.04 2.88 35.82
N THR A 206 -30.09 3.17 37.12
CA THR A 206 -29.64 4.41 37.75
C THR A 206 -28.12 4.53 37.68
N PRO A 207 -27.54 5.66 37.26
CA PRO A 207 -26.12 5.91 37.49
C PRO A 207 -25.88 6.38 38.91
N VAL A 208 -25.05 5.64 39.64
CA VAL A 208 -24.46 6.06 40.92
C VAL A 208 -23.31 7.03 40.60
N ALA A 209 -23.39 8.25 41.13
CA ALA A 209 -22.32 9.22 41.10
C ALA A 209 -21.24 8.87 42.13
N THR A 210 -19.97 8.90 41.72
CA THR A 210 -18.81 8.93 42.63
C THR A 210 -17.84 10.02 42.16
N PRO A 211 -17.17 10.75 43.07
CA PRO A 211 -16.67 12.09 42.81
C PRO A 211 -15.26 12.13 42.19
N ALA A 212 -15.01 13.20 41.43
CA ALA A 212 -13.73 13.55 40.85
C ALA A 212 -12.68 13.96 41.91
N PRO A 213 -11.38 13.70 41.70
CA PRO A 213 -10.32 14.22 42.56
C PRO A 213 -10.02 15.71 42.26
N ALA A 214 -9.74 16.44 43.34
CA ALA A 214 -9.52 17.87 43.37
C ALA A 214 -8.22 18.31 42.65
N ALA A 215 -8.31 19.41 41.89
CA ALA A 215 -7.18 20.17 41.37
C ALA A 215 -6.55 21.06 42.47
N PRO A 216 -5.21 21.23 42.51
CA PRO A 216 -4.59 22.19 43.40
C PRO A 216 -4.70 23.62 42.86
N SER A 217 -4.90 24.52 43.82
CA SER A 217 -5.19 25.95 43.69
C SER A 217 -3.98 26.74 43.18
N ALA A 218 -4.18 27.56 42.15
CA ALA A 218 -3.25 28.61 41.75
C ALA A 218 -3.75 29.97 42.25
N THR A 219 -2.95 30.65 43.06
CA THR A 219 -3.14 32.07 43.42
C THR A 219 -2.49 32.98 42.37
N PRO A 220 -3.04 34.18 42.11
CA PRO A 220 -2.72 34.98 40.93
C PRO A 220 -1.51 35.89 41.16
N PHE A 221 -0.73 36.13 40.10
CA PHE A 221 0.21 37.24 40.02
C PHE A 221 -0.17 38.16 38.86
N GLU A 222 -0.22 39.45 39.16
CA GLU A 222 -0.67 40.54 38.28
C GLU A 222 0.29 40.84 37.12
N LEU A 223 -0.32 41.39 36.07
CA LEU A 223 0.30 42.03 34.92
C LEU A 223 1.04 43.33 35.31
N GLY A 224 2.23 43.50 34.73
CA GLY A 224 2.89 44.79 34.60
C GLY A 224 3.84 44.74 33.39
N GLY A 225 3.39 45.26 32.26
CA GLY A 225 4.20 45.32 31.03
C GLY A 225 5.31 46.37 31.11
N PHE A 226 6.36 46.20 30.31
CA PHE A 226 7.15 47.30 29.74
C PHE A 226 7.84 46.86 28.44
N THR A 227 7.98 47.86 27.59
CA THR A 227 8.40 47.89 26.17
C THR A 227 9.92 47.88 25.96
N THR A 228 10.32 47.32 24.81
CA THR A 228 11.42 47.71 23.89
C THR A 228 12.85 47.97 24.41
N GLY A 229 13.81 47.25 23.79
CA GLY A 229 14.99 47.90 23.18
C GLY A 229 16.39 47.52 23.70
N ALA A 230 17.27 47.28 22.73
CA ALA A 230 18.74 47.46 22.74
C ALA A 230 19.68 46.26 22.99
N THR A 231 20.84 46.40 22.34
CA THR A 231 21.78 45.42 21.79
C THR A 231 23.14 45.45 22.50
N LEU A 232 23.90 44.34 22.44
CA LEU A 232 25.37 44.18 22.64
C LEU A 232 25.91 44.44 24.08
N SER A 233 26.94 43.80 24.64
CA SER A 233 28.20 43.29 24.08
C SER A 233 28.95 42.34 25.06
N GLN A 234 30.09 41.83 24.60
CA GLN A 234 30.94 40.72 25.06
C GLN A 234 31.98 41.10 26.17
N ARG A 235 32.45 40.06 26.89
CA ARG A 235 33.72 39.88 27.65
C ARG A 235 33.79 40.29 29.14
N ASP A 236 34.10 39.34 30.03
CA ASP A 236 35.46 39.08 30.57
C ASP A 236 35.45 37.98 31.68
N ILE A 237 36.47 37.10 31.67
CA ILE A 237 36.86 36.11 32.72
C ILE A 237 38.23 36.57 33.25
N PRO A 238 38.58 36.51 34.57
CA PRO A 238 39.50 35.46 35.10
C PRO A 238 39.35 35.21 36.65
N PRO A 239 40.29 34.55 37.39
CA PRO A 239 40.23 33.11 37.71
C PRO A 239 40.45 32.70 39.21
N ILE A 240 40.11 31.44 39.53
CA ILE A 240 40.76 30.42 40.41
C ILE A 240 41.50 30.86 41.70
N ASN A 241 41.12 30.38 42.90
CA ASN A 241 41.92 29.40 43.68
C ASN A 241 41.34 28.83 45.00
N ARG A 242 41.79 27.61 45.25
CA ARG A 242 41.61 26.64 46.36
C ARG A 242 41.85 27.17 47.79
N PHE A 243 41.14 26.59 48.76
CA PHE A 243 41.72 26.21 50.06
C PHE A 243 41.14 24.90 50.61
N THR A 244 42.04 24.03 51.06
CA THR A 244 41.87 22.71 51.68
C THR A 244 41.46 22.79 53.16
N PRO A 245 40.82 21.74 53.74
CA PRO A 245 40.42 21.71 55.15
C PRO A 245 41.33 20.83 56.02
N THR A 246 41.49 21.16 57.31
CA THR A 246 41.94 20.23 58.38
C THR A 246 41.63 20.81 59.78
N PRO A 247 41.62 20.03 60.87
CA PRO A 247 40.54 19.13 61.32
C PRO A 247 39.99 19.51 62.71
N THR A 248 38.89 18.89 63.16
CA THR A 248 38.55 18.86 64.59
C THR A 248 38.07 17.46 65.02
N ARG A 249 38.59 17.03 66.17
CA ARG A 249 38.63 15.67 66.70
C ARG A 249 37.38 15.32 67.52
N ALA A 250 36.78 14.21 67.11
CA ALA A 250 36.01 13.16 67.80
C ALA A 250 35.39 13.39 69.20
N VAL A 251 34.08 13.08 69.29
CA VAL A 251 33.41 12.54 70.48
C VAL A 251 32.82 11.16 70.12
N ARG A 252 33.13 10.14 70.93
CA ARG A 252 32.74 8.73 70.74
C ARG A 252 31.25 8.49 71.01
N ARG A 253 30.58 7.72 70.16
CA ARG A 253 29.28 7.06 70.41
C ARG A 253 29.50 5.56 70.72
N PRO A 254 28.64 4.91 71.53
CA PRO A 254 28.80 3.50 71.94
C PRO A 254 28.54 2.53 70.76
N PRO A 255 29.02 1.27 70.84
CA PRO A 255 28.98 0.34 69.72
C PRO A 255 27.55 -0.12 69.43
N ARG A 256 27.20 -0.09 68.13
CA ARG A 256 25.95 -0.65 67.60
C ARG A 256 26.11 -2.17 67.51
N ILE A 257 25.21 -2.92 68.13
CA ILE A 257 25.11 -4.37 67.95
C ILE A 257 24.74 -4.62 66.48
N VAL A 258 25.60 -5.33 65.76
CA VAL A 258 25.36 -5.76 64.38
C VAL A 258 24.69 -7.12 64.44
N THR A 259 23.39 -7.18 64.17
CA THR A 259 22.71 -8.42 63.81
C THR A 259 23.12 -8.77 62.38
N PRO A 260 23.54 -10.00 62.05
CA PRO A 260 23.86 -10.36 60.68
C PRO A 260 22.57 -10.34 59.85
N GLU A 261 22.52 -9.44 58.89
CA GLU A 261 21.46 -9.37 57.90
C GLU A 261 21.62 -10.60 56.99
N ILE A 262 20.77 -11.61 57.17
CA ILE A 262 20.66 -12.71 56.20
C ILE A 262 20.10 -12.10 54.93
N GLN A 263 20.97 -11.72 54.01
CA GLN A 263 20.58 -11.41 52.64
C GLN A 263 19.96 -12.67 52.04
N ARG A 264 18.63 -12.74 52.02
CA ARG A 264 17.93 -13.63 51.11
C ARG A 264 18.20 -13.08 49.72
N THR A 265 19.16 -13.68 49.03
CA THR A 265 19.27 -13.57 47.58
C THR A 265 17.96 -14.09 47.00
N ILE A 266 17.09 -13.18 46.57
CA ILE A 266 15.99 -13.55 45.67
C ILE A 266 16.70 -14.08 44.42
N PRO A 267 16.54 -15.36 44.05
CA PRO A 267 17.11 -15.84 42.81
C PRO A 267 16.54 -14.96 41.70
N THR A 268 17.41 -14.27 40.96
CA THR A 268 17.04 -13.68 39.68
C THR A 268 16.36 -14.79 38.88
N PRO A 269 15.13 -14.58 38.36
CA PRO A 269 14.51 -15.58 37.51
C PRO A 269 15.51 -15.89 36.40
N VAL A 270 15.96 -17.15 36.34
CA VAL A 270 16.68 -17.64 35.17
C VAL A 270 15.74 -17.34 34.01
N PRO A 271 16.16 -16.60 32.97
CA PRO A 271 15.31 -16.39 31.81
C PRO A 271 14.94 -17.79 31.31
N THR A 272 13.67 -18.15 31.44
CA THR A 272 13.15 -19.37 30.83
C THR A 272 13.48 -19.23 29.35
N PRO A 273 14.19 -20.17 28.72
CA PRO A 273 14.37 -20.10 27.28
C PRO A 273 12.97 -19.95 26.67
N PRO A 274 12.79 -19.03 25.70
CA PRO A 274 11.50 -18.91 25.03
C PRO A 274 11.09 -20.30 24.54
N PRO A 275 9.79 -20.65 24.62
CA PRO A 275 9.32 -21.94 24.18
C PRO A 275 9.86 -22.21 22.78
N SER A 276 10.61 -23.30 22.63
CA SER A 276 11.08 -23.72 21.32
C SER A 276 9.86 -24.18 20.53
N LEU A 277 9.63 -23.59 19.36
CA LEU A 277 8.54 -23.94 18.44
C LEU A 277 8.41 -25.47 18.31
N VAL A 278 7.27 -26.02 18.74
CA VAL A 278 7.00 -27.46 18.65
C VAL A 278 6.31 -27.76 17.32
N LEU A 279 6.93 -28.58 16.47
CA LEU A 279 6.29 -29.06 15.26
C LEU A 279 5.22 -30.10 15.62
N VAL A 280 3.98 -29.85 15.21
CA VAL A 280 2.82 -30.72 15.44
C VAL A 280 2.25 -31.24 14.13
N ASP A 281 1.48 -32.34 14.21
CA ASP A 281 0.87 -32.97 13.03
C ASP A 281 -0.42 -32.27 12.55
N SER A 282 -1.07 -31.49 13.42
CA SER A 282 -2.23 -30.65 13.07
C SER A 282 -2.46 -29.57 14.13
N LEU A 283 -3.24 -28.55 13.76
CA LEU A 283 -3.77 -27.52 14.68
C LEU A 283 -5.29 -27.44 14.52
N PRO A 284 -6.05 -27.09 15.58
CA PRO A 284 -7.49 -26.88 15.50
C PRO A 284 -7.83 -25.51 14.89
N ALA A 285 -7.05 -25.07 13.90
CA ALA A 285 -7.26 -23.82 13.18
C ALA A 285 -8.45 -23.96 12.22
N SER A 286 -9.32 -22.94 12.21
CA SER A 286 -10.51 -22.91 11.37
C SER A 286 -10.32 -22.06 10.12
N GLY A 287 -11.24 -22.18 9.17
CA GLY A 287 -11.19 -21.47 7.90
C GLY A 287 -10.29 -22.13 6.86
N ARG A 288 -10.16 -21.43 5.74
CA ARG A 288 -9.42 -21.83 4.54
C ARG A 288 -8.26 -20.86 4.32
N ILE A 289 -7.17 -21.38 3.76
CA ILE A 289 -6.01 -20.61 3.33
C ILE A 289 -5.93 -20.76 1.82
N ALA A 290 -5.99 -19.64 1.10
CA ALA A 290 -5.60 -19.62 -0.31
C ALA A 290 -4.10 -19.31 -0.39
N TYR A 291 -3.42 -19.87 -1.36
CA TYR A 291 -1.99 -19.68 -1.57
C TYR A 291 -1.68 -19.89 -3.05
N GLN A 292 -0.53 -19.41 -3.51
CA GLN A 292 -0.07 -19.75 -4.86
C GLN A 292 0.95 -20.89 -4.78
N SER A 293 0.93 -21.77 -5.78
CA SER A 293 1.84 -22.91 -5.90
C SER A 293 2.27 -23.12 -7.34
N ASN A 294 3.51 -23.58 -7.54
CA ASN A 294 4.02 -23.96 -8.86
C ASN A 294 3.99 -25.48 -9.10
N ASP A 295 3.15 -26.23 -8.38
CA ASP A 295 3.03 -27.69 -8.51
C ASP A 295 2.70 -28.13 -9.95
N THR A 296 2.00 -27.29 -10.71
CA THR A 296 1.72 -27.50 -12.15
C THR A 296 2.72 -26.81 -13.10
N GLU A 297 3.98 -26.60 -12.67
CA GLU A 297 5.06 -25.86 -13.36
C GLU A 297 4.82 -24.34 -13.49
N LYS A 298 3.58 -23.92 -13.68
CA LYS A 298 3.13 -22.53 -13.62
C LYS A 298 2.53 -22.25 -12.26
N TRP A 299 2.72 -21.02 -11.77
CA TRP A 299 2.05 -20.54 -10.57
C TRP A 299 0.53 -20.62 -10.76
N GLN A 300 -0.17 -21.23 -9.82
CA GLN A 300 -1.64 -21.24 -9.79
C GLN A 300 -2.10 -20.96 -8.38
N VAL A 301 -3.36 -20.56 -8.24
CA VAL A 301 -4.02 -20.39 -6.96
C VAL A 301 -4.56 -21.74 -6.49
N TYR A 302 -4.28 -22.06 -5.23
CA TYR A 302 -4.77 -23.22 -4.51
C TYR A 302 -5.45 -22.79 -3.21
N VAL A 303 -6.30 -23.66 -2.68
CA VAL A 303 -6.96 -23.49 -1.38
C VAL A 303 -6.80 -24.78 -0.58
N ALA A 304 -6.61 -24.63 0.73
CA ALA A 304 -6.66 -25.73 1.70
C ALA A 304 -7.37 -25.28 2.98
N ASN A 305 -7.97 -26.21 3.71
CA ASN A 305 -8.43 -25.94 5.07
C ASN A 305 -7.22 -25.77 5.99
N ALA A 306 -7.29 -24.85 6.95
CA ALA A 306 -6.19 -24.56 7.88
C ALA A 306 -5.77 -25.77 8.74
N ASN A 307 -6.66 -26.76 8.88
CA ASN A 307 -6.41 -28.03 9.57
C ASN A 307 -5.67 -29.09 8.72
N GLY A 308 -5.29 -28.78 7.47
CA GLY A 308 -4.56 -29.72 6.60
C GLY A 308 -5.41 -30.62 5.73
N THR A 309 -6.65 -30.25 5.45
CA THR A 309 -7.57 -31.02 4.60
C THR A 309 -8.07 -30.19 3.42
N GLY A 310 -8.76 -30.81 2.45
CA GLY A 310 -9.49 -30.06 1.41
C GLY A 310 -8.61 -29.27 0.45
N PHE A 311 -7.43 -29.78 0.10
CA PHE A 311 -6.57 -29.19 -0.92
C PHE A 311 -7.26 -29.19 -2.29
N MET A 312 -7.28 -28.02 -2.94
CA MET A 312 -7.95 -27.82 -4.22
C MET A 312 -7.20 -26.77 -5.04
N GLN A 313 -6.95 -27.08 -6.31
CA GLN A 313 -6.49 -26.11 -7.29
C GLN A 313 -7.67 -25.26 -7.76
N VAL A 314 -7.61 -23.93 -7.57
CA VAL A 314 -8.68 -22.99 -7.96
C VAL A 314 -8.52 -22.56 -9.41
N THR A 315 -7.28 -22.32 -9.85
CA THR A 315 -7.01 -21.79 -11.19
C THR A 315 -6.14 -22.72 -12.01
N ASN A 316 -6.30 -22.68 -13.34
CA ASN A 316 -5.49 -23.48 -14.26
C ASN A 316 -5.21 -22.72 -15.57
N HIS A 317 -4.50 -21.59 -15.48
CA HIS A 317 -4.20 -20.75 -16.64
C HIS A 317 -2.77 -21.02 -17.17
N PRO A 318 -2.53 -21.14 -18.49
CA PRO A 318 -1.22 -21.53 -19.05
C PRO A 318 -0.06 -20.55 -18.77
N ASN A 319 -0.37 -19.29 -18.44
CA ASN A 319 0.64 -18.30 -18.06
C ASN A 319 0.85 -18.19 -16.55
N GLY A 320 0.02 -18.90 -15.78
CA GLY A 320 -0.02 -18.84 -14.34
C GLY A 320 -0.83 -17.66 -13.77
N ASN A 321 -1.24 -17.82 -12.52
CA ASN A 321 -1.99 -16.88 -11.71
C ASN A 321 -1.34 -16.79 -10.31
N THR A 322 -1.31 -15.60 -9.73
CA THR A 322 -0.55 -15.29 -8.51
C THR A 322 -1.32 -14.41 -7.54
N LYS A 323 -0.79 -14.26 -6.31
CA LYS A 323 -1.24 -13.30 -5.29
C LYS A 323 -2.75 -13.40 -4.98
N PRO A 324 -3.25 -14.56 -4.54
CA PRO A 324 -4.67 -14.66 -4.21
C PRO A 324 -5.03 -13.78 -3.00
N VAL A 325 -6.23 -13.20 -3.01
CA VAL A 325 -6.83 -12.49 -1.88
C VAL A 325 -8.31 -12.86 -1.77
N TRP A 326 -8.75 -13.29 -0.59
CA TRP A 326 -10.14 -13.65 -0.31
C TRP A 326 -11.06 -12.42 -0.28
N SER A 327 -12.27 -12.57 -0.81
CA SER A 327 -13.37 -11.67 -0.49
C SER A 327 -13.68 -11.73 1.02
N PRO A 328 -14.17 -10.64 1.64
CA PRO A 328 -14.58 -10.66 3.06
C PRO A 328 -15.66 -11.70 3.38
N SER A 329 -16.47 -12.09 2.41
CA SER A 329 -17.48 -13.16 2.51
C SER A 329 -16.92 -14.57 2.36
N GLY A 330 -15.64 -14.73 1.99
CA GLY A 330 -14.98 -16.03 1.86
C GLY A 330 -15.48 -16.90 0.70
N ASP A 331 -16.22 -16.34 -0.24
CA ASP A 331 -16.83 -17.04 -1.38
C ASP A 331 -16.08 -16.86 -2.70
N ARG A 332 -15.27 -15.81 -2.80
CA ARG A 332 -14.57 -15.40 -4.02
C ARG A 332 -13.10 -15.09 -3.75
N ILE A 333 -12.28 -15.20 -4.79
CA ILE A 333 -10.84 -14.92 -4.74
C ILE A 333 -10.49 -13.98 -5.88
N VAL A 334 -9.82 -12.88 -5.55
CA VAL A 334 -9.12 -12.03 -6.52
C VAL A 334 -7.71 -12.55 -6.67
N TYR A 335 -7.17 -12.52 -7.88
CA TYR A 335 -5.80 -12.91 -8.17
C TYR A 335 -5.30 -12.18 -9.41
N GLU A 336 -3.97 -12.18 -9.59
CA GLU A 336 -3.32 -11.62 -10.76
C GLU A 336 -3.19 -12.66 -11.88
N SER A 337 -3.45 -12.24 -13.12
CA SER A 337 -3.25 -13.08 -14.29
C SER A 337 -2.66 -12.29 -15.45
N SER A 338 -1.56 -12.80 -16.01
CA SER A 338 -0.91 -12.23 -17.19
C SER A 338 -1.48 -12.86 -18.46
N ARG A 339 -2.25 -12.08 -19.23
CA ARG A 339 -2.94 -12.54 -20.45
C ARG A 339 -2.55 -11.67 -21.65
N ARG A 340 -2.71 -12.21 -22.86
CA ARG A 340 -2.47 -11.41 -24.08
C ARG A 340 -3.66 -10.49 -24.33
N ASN A 341 -3.38 -9.22 -24.56
CA ASN A 341 -4.39 -8.26 -24.99
C ASN A 341 -4.64 -8.33 -26.51
N SER A 342 -5.57 -7.50 -26.99
CA SER A 342 -5.97 -7.47 -28.42
C SER A 342 -4.83 -7.12 -29.37
N GLN A 343 -3.77 -6.48 -28.88
CA GLN A 343 -2.56 -6.13 -29.64
C GLN A 343 -1.48 -7.23 -29.57
N GLY A 344 -1.76 -8.34 -28.87
CA GLY A 344 -0.86 -9.46 -28.72
C GLY A 344 0.23 -9.27 -27.66
N SER A 345 0.25 -8.14 -26.95
CA SER A 345 1.16 -7.89 -25.82
C SER A 345 0.63 -8.55 -24.55
N PHE A 346 1.53 -8.96 -23.64
CA PHE A 346 1.11 -9.46 -22.33
C PHE A 346 0.77 -8.29 -21.40
N GLU A 347 -0.34 -8.45 -20.70
CA GLU A 347 -0.89 -7.48 -19.76
C GLU A 347 -1.33 -8.24 -18.51
N THR A 348 -0.92 -7.74 -17.34
CA THR A 348 -1.29 -8.31 -16.04
C THR A 348 -2.52 -7.59 -15.52
N GLY A 349 -3.62 -8.33 -15.40
CA GLY A 349 -4.87 -7.82 -14.85
C GLY A 349 -5.27 -8.51 -13.55
N LEU A 350 -6.24 -7.92 -12.86
CA LEU A 350 -6.94 -8.54 -11.73
C LEU A 350 -8.13 -9.34 -12.23
N TYR A 351 -8.22 -10.58 -11.78
CA TYR A 351 -9.33 -11.48 -12.09
C TYR A 351 -10.03 -11.89 -10.80
N LEU A 352 -11.34 -12.05 -10.88
CA LEU A 352 -12.17 -12.53 -9.81
C LEU A 352 -12.77 -13.87 -10.22
N ALA A 353 -12.75 -14.84 -9.31
CA ALA A 353 -13.48 -16.09 -9.48
C ALA A 353 -14.15 -16.49 -8.17
N ASN A 354 -15.16 -17.35 -8.26
CA ASN A 354 -15.61 -18.11 -7.10
C ASN A 354 -14.45 -18.98 -6.58
N TYR A 355 -14.46 -19.30 -5.29
CA TYR A 355 -13.36 -20.08 -4.70
C TYR A 355 -13.21 -21.49 -5.28
N ASP A 356 -14.24 -22.01 -5.94
CA ASP A 356 -14.23 -23.28 -6.67
C ASP A 356 -13.68 -23.16 -8.11
N GLY A 357 -13.22 -21.97 -8.50
CA GLY A 357 -12.68 -21.66 -9.82
C GLY A 357 -13.73 -21.29 -10.87
N SER A 358 -15.02 -21.31 -10.53
CA SER A 358 -16.10 -20.94 -11.46
C SER A 358 -16.30 -19.43 -11.56
N ALA A 359 -17.10 -19.02 -12.55
CA ALA A 359 -17.52 -17.62 -12.74
C ALA A 359 -16.37 -16.60 -12.82
N GLU A 360 -15.28 -16.98 -13.48
CA GLU A 360 -14.14 -16.11 -13.68
C GLU A 360 -14.48 -14.88 -14.53
N SER A 361 -14.08 -13.69 -14.08
CA SER A 361 -14.17 -12.44 -14.83
C SER A 361 -12.93 -11.56 -14.63
N LEU A 362 -12.65 -10.72 -15.63
CA LEU A 362 -11.66 -9.64 -15.51
C LEU A 362 -12.27 -8.50 -14.69
N LEU A 363 -11.56 -8.03 -13.66
CA LEU A 363 -11.92 -6.85 -12.87
C LEU A 363 -11.23 -5.58 -13.39
N ALA A 364 -9.91 -5.64 -13.60
CA ALA A 364 -9.11 -4.49 -14.03
C ALA A 364 -7.96 -4.96 -14.92
N ALA A 365 -7.74 -4.29 -16.06
CA ALA A 365 -6.75 -4.72 -17.05
C ALA A 365 -5.33 -4.21 -16.76
N ASP A 366 -5.20 -2.99 -16.22
CA ASP A 366 -3.93 -2.27 -16.05
C ASP A 366 -3.32 -2.43 -14.63
N ALA A 367 -3.42 -3.62 -14.04
CA ALA A 367 -2.99 -3.85 -12.67
C ALA A 367 -1.45 -3.82 -12.51
N GLY A 368 -1.00 -3.30 -11.37
CA GLY A 368 0.34 -3.43 -10.80
C GLY A 368 0.75 -4.89 -10.66
N ILE A 369 2.03 -5.20 -10.88
CA ILE A 369 2.56 -6.59 -10.79
C ILE A 369 3.05 -6.93 -9.35
N ASP A 370 2.83 -6.07 -8.36
CA ASP A 370 3.47 -6.23 -7.05
C ASP A 370 2.62 -7.01 -6.00
N GLY A 371 1.35 -7.35 -6.27
CA GLY A 371 0.52 -8.14 -5.35
C GLY A 371 -0.12 -7.35 -4.22
N THR A 372 -0.43 -6.08 -4.44
CA THR A 372 -0.91 -5.14 -3.42
C THR A 372 -2.40 -4.82 -3.52
N HIS A 373 -3.15 -5.63 -4.29
CA HIS A 373 -4.59 -5.48 -4.36
C HIS A 373 -5.25 -5.92 -3.05
N VAL A 374 -6.21 -5.15 -2.56
CA VAL A 374 -6.86 -5.37 -1.28
C VAL A 374 -8.36 -5.10 -1.36
N TRP A 375 -9.15 -6.00 -0.81
CA TRP A 375 -10.59 -5.80 -0.65
C TRP A 375 -10.89 -4.71 0.38
N SER A 376 -11.90 -3.90 0.10
CA SER A 376 -12.53 -3.09 1.15
C SER A 376 -13.17 -4.03 2.17
N PRO A 377 -13.13 -3.71 3.48
CA PRO A 377 -13.73 -4.55 4.53
C PRO A 377 -15.22 -4.88 4.30
N ASP A 378 -15.97 -3.98 3.67
CA ASP A 378 -17.37 -4.20 3.29
C ASP A 378 -17.59 -5.12 2.08
N GLY A 379 -16.51 -5.55 1.41
CA GLY A 379 -16.53 -6.45 0.26
C GLY A 379 -17.08 -5.83 -1.03
N ARG A 380 -17.22 -4.51 -1.10
CA ARG A 380 -17.82 -3.82 -2.26
C ARG A 380 -16.80 -3.41 -3.30
N ARG A 381 -15.55 -3.17 -2.90
CA ARG A 381 -14.51 -2.59 -3.74
C ARG A 381 -13.17 -3.28 -3.55
N ILE A 382 -12.30 -3.15 -4.54
CA ILE A 382 -10.92 -3.60 -4.51
C ILE A 382 -10.05 -2.40 -4.83
N ALA A 383 -9.12 -2.05 -3.94
CA ALA A 383 -8.06 -1.09 -4.24
C ALA A 383 -6.85 -1.84 -4.78
N TYR A 384 -6.15 -1.26 -5.74
CA TYR A 384 -5.02 -1.90 -6.40
C TYR A 384 -4.05 -0.85 -6.94
N GLU A 385 -2.82 -1.26 -7.17
CA GLU A 385 -1.86 -0.43 -7.89
C GLU A 385 -2.15 -0.48 -9.40
N VAL A 386 -2.04 0.66 -10.06
CA VAL A 386 -2.10 0.79 -11.52
C VAL A 386 -0.66 0.92 -12.02
N SER A 387 -0.18 -0.07 -12.79
CA SER A 387 1.18 -0.08 -13.34
C SER A 387 1.40 1.11 -14.26
N ARG A 388 2.54 1.84 -14.21
CA ARG A 388 2.94 2.83 -15.25
C ARG A 388 4.42 2.94 -15.55
N THR A 389 4.76 3.72 -16.59
CA THR A 389 6.12 3.80 -17.12
C THR A 389 7.05 4.68 -16.27
N THR A 390 6.54 5.62 -15.47
CA THR A 390 7.32 6.41 -14.50
C THR A 390 6.69 6.54 -13.12
N GLY A 391 5.69 5.73 -12.78
CA GLY A 391 5.07 5.76 -11.46
C GLY A 391 4.07 4.63 -11.27
N HIS A 392 3.60 4.47 -10.05
CA HIS A 392 2.45 3.63 -9.71
C HIS A 392 1.36 4.53 -9.17
N ASP A 393 0.12 4.20 -9.46
CA ASP A 393 -1.03 4.91 -8.93
C ASP A 393 -1.97 3.98 -8.20
N ILE A 394 -2.93 4.55 -7.48
CA ILE A 394 -3.96 3.78 -6.81
C ILE A 394 -5.24 3.84 -7.63
N GLY A 395 -5.73 2.67 -8.02
CA GLY A 395 -7.03 2.46 -8.61
C GLY A 395 -7.98 1.77 -7.63
N VAL A 396 -9.27 1.93 -7.88
CA VAL A 396 -10.34 1.20 -7.20
C VAL A 396 -11.33 0.69 -8.24
N VAL A 397 -11.79 -0.54 -8.07
CA VAL A 397 -12.83 -1.15 -8.90
C VAL A 397 -13.90 -1.79 -8.01
N ASN A 398 -15.15 -1.80 -8.45
CA ASN A 398 -16.20 -2.50 -7.74
C ASN A 398 -16.02 -4.02 -7.84
N ALA A 399 -16.56 -4.75 -6.87
CA ALA A 399 -16.52 -6.21 -6.83
C ALA A 399 -17.25 -6.90 -8.01
N ASP A 400 -18.07 -6.17 -8.76
CA ASP A 400 -18.75 -6.64 -9.97
C ASP A 400 -17.99 -6.27 -11.26
N GLY A 401 -16.80 -5.67 -11.16
CA GLY A 401 -15.98 -5.20 -12.27
C GLY A 401 -16.41 -3.85 -12.85
N THR A 402 -17.43 -3.20 -12.28
CA THR A 402 -17.85 -1.86 -12.71
C THR A 402 -17.09 -0.76 -11.97
N GLY A 403 -17.25 0.48 -12.42
CA GLY A 403 -16.78 1.65 -11.68
C GLY A 403 -15.26 1.72 -11.50
N GLU A 404 -14.49 1.05 -12.36
CA GLU A 404 -13.03 1.16 -12.37
C GLU A 404 -12.63 2.63 -12.43
N THR A 405 -11.86 3.05 -11.44
CA THR A 405 -11.63 4.45 -11.15
C THR A 405 -10.23 4.64 -10.60
N ARG A 406 -9.48 5.55 -11.21
CA ARG A 406 -8.19 5.99 -10.67
C ARG A 406 -8.37 7.07 -9.61
N LEU A 407 -7.66 6.92 -8.48
CA LEU A 407 -7.72 7.83 -7.32
C LEU A 407 -6.54 8.80 -7.26
N THR A 408 -5.34 8.39 -7.65
CA THR A 408 -4.14 9.27 -7.63
C THR A 408 -3.68 9.63 -9.03
N PHE A 409 -3.18 10.85 -9.23
CA PHE A 409 -2.81 11.39 -10.56
C PHE A 409 -1.35 11.88 -10.69
N SER A 410 -0.59 11.84 -9.60
CA SER A 410 0.69 12.54 -9.42
C SER A 410 1.87 11.88 -10.13
N ALA A 411 2.94 12.66 -10.35
CA ALA A 411 4.22 12.15 -10.86
C ALA A 411 4.95 11.18 -9.91
N GLY A 412 4.63 11.21 -8.62
CA GLY A 412 5.20 10.28 -7.63
C GLY A 412 4.57 8.88 -7.70
N ARG A 413 5.30 7.89 -7.20
CA ARG A 413 4.81 6.54 -6.91
C ARG A 413 3.75 6.64 -5.80
N ASN A 414 2.65 5.92 -5.97
CA ASN A 414 1.60 5.72 -4.97
C ASN A 414 1.33 4.22 -4.91
N GLN A 415 1.63 3.59 -3.78
CA GLN A 415 1.67 2.13 -3.69
C GLN A 415 1.22 1.61 -2.33
N GLN A 416 0.99 0.30 -2.28
CA GLN A 416 0.50 -0.44 -1.10
C GLN A 416 -0.73 0.21 -0.46
N PRO A 417 -1.86 0.35 -1.19
CA PRO A 417 -3.09 0.83 -0.60
C PRO A 417 -3.55 -0.09 0.53
N ALA A 418 -4.03 0.49 1.63
CA ALA A 418 -4.60 -0.19 2.78
C ALA A 418 -5.93 0.48 3.16
N TRP A 419 -7.01 -0.29 3.16
CA TRP A 419 -8.34 0.20 3.56
C TRP A 419 -8.43 0.47 5.06
N SER A 420 -9.08 1.56 5.43
CA SER A 420 -9.57 1.74 6.79
C SER A 420 -10.66 0.70 7.10
N PRO A 421 -10.84 0.30 8.37
CA PRO A 421 -11.81 -0.72 8.76
C PRO A 421 -13.27 -0.39 8.40
N ASP A 422 -13.60 0.90 8.30
CA ASP A 422 -14.91 1.40 7.90
C ASP A 422 -15.12 1.48 6.37
N SER A 423 -14.12 1.10 5.57
CA SER A 423 -14.14 1.17 4.09
C SER A 423 -14.27 2.60 3.51
N LEU A 424 -14.04 3.64 4.32
CA LEU A 424 -14.20 5.04 3.90
C LEU A 424 -12.91 5.72 3.47
N ARG A 425 -11.74 5.19 3.86
CA ARG A 425 -10.44 5.79 3.59
C ARG A 425 -9.42 4.74 3.15
N LEU A 426 -8.36 5.24 2.51
CA LEU A 426 -7.19 4.49 2.11
C LEU A 426 -5.95 5.15 2.68
N ALA A 427 -5.06 4.35 3.26
CA ALA A 427 -3.69 4.74 3.53
C ALA A 427 -2.79 4.16 2.44
N PHE A 428 -1.73 4.85 2.09
CA PHE A 428 -0.76 4.43 1.10
C PHE A 428 0.52 5.22 1.30
N TRP A 429 1.62 4.81 0.67
CA TRP A 429 2.83 5.64 0.67
C TRP A 429 3.02 6.33 -0.67
N SER A 430 3.66 7.51 -0.65
CA SER A 430 3.97 8.26 -1.84
C SER A 430 5.29 9.03 -1.74
N ASP A 431 6.04 9.09 -2.84
CA ASP A 431 7.26 9.91 -2.98
C ASP A 431 7.01 11.28 -3.63
N ARG A 432 5.74 11.71 -3.70
CA ARG A 432 5.32 12.93 -4.41
C ARG A 432 5.99 14.22 -3.92
N ASP A 433 6.48 14.24 -2.69
CA ASP A 433 7.11 15.40 -2.04
C ASP A 433 8.64 15.29 -1.94
N GLY A 434 9.24 14.23 -2.50
CA GLY A 434 10.69 14.05 -2.62
C GLY A 434 11.25 12.83 -1.90
N ASP A 435 10.63 12.45 -0.78
CA ASP A 435 10.88 11.23 -0.01
C ASP A 435 9.58 10.44 0.21
N LEU A 436 9.71 9.17 0.62
CA LEU A 436 8.57 8.27 0.79
C LEU A 436 7.84 8.58 2.07
N GLU A 437 6.56 8.90 1.97
CA GLU A 437 5.75 9.34 3.09
C GLU A 437 4.38 8.65 3.12
N ILE A 438 3.79 8.49 4.30
CA ILE A 438 2.44 7.94 4.45
C ILE A 438 1.40 9.02 4.16
N TYR A 439 0.45 8.68 3.31
CA TYR A 439 -0.71 9.50 2.98
C TYR A 439 -1.99 8.77 3.34
N VAL A 440 -3.02 9.54 3.67
CA VAL A 440 -4.39 9.08 3.80
C VAL A 440 -5.28 9.88 2.87
N MET A 441 -6.22 9.21 2.21
CA MET A 441 -7.26 9.84 1.39
C MET A 441 -8.61 9.16 1.64
N ASN A 442 -9.69 9.83 1.29
CA ASN A 442 -11.00 9.24 1.19
C ASN A 442 -11.04 8.21 0.06
N ALA A 443 -11.95 7.24 0.17
CA ALA A 443 -12.08 6.15 -0.80
C ALA A 443 -12.58 6.57 -2.19
N ASP A 444 -12.98 7.84 -2.36
CA ASP A 444 -13.30 8.46 -3.64
C ASP A 444 -12.12 9.23 -4.26
N GLY A 445 -11.00 9.32 -3.52
CA GLY A 445 -9.75 10.00 -3.91
C GLY A 445 -9.58 11.40 -3.32
N THR A 446 -10.59 11.94 -2.62
CA THR A 446 -10.57 13.29 -2.01
C THR A 446 -9.90 13.31 -0.63
N GLY A 447 -9.71 14.48 -0.04
CA GLY A 447 -9.21 14.63 1.34
C GLY A 447 -7.79 14.09 1.51
N GLY A 448 -6.99 14.12 0.46
CA GLY A 448 -5.62 13.61 0.48
C GLY A 448 -4.74 14.42 1.43
N SER A 449 -4.21 13.78 2.47
CA SER A 449 -3.33 14.43 3.45
C SER A 449 -2.10 13.58 3.72
N ARG A 450 -0.95 14.26 3.85
CA ARG A 450 0.32 13.67 4.29
C ARG A 450 0.25 13.46 5.80
N LEU A 451 0.50 12.23 6.25
CA LEU A 451 0.41 11.84 7.66
C LEU A 451 1.76 11.90 8.37
N THR A 452 2.84 11.69 7.63
CA THR A 452 4.21 11.66 8.14
C THR A 452 5.08 12.69 7.41
N ASP A 453 5.99 13.32 8.14
CA ASP A 453 6.96 14.28 7.58
C ASP A 453 8.27 14.11 8.33
N SER A 454 9.08 13.16 7.89
CA SER A 454 10.36 12.86 8.53
C SER A 454 11.42 12.46 7.52
N PRO A 455 12.69 12.88 7.69
CA PRO A 455 13.76 12.43 6.82
C PRO A 455 13.86 10.91 6.85
N GLY A 456 13.69 10.27 5.69
CA GLY A 456 13.74 8.82 5.56
C GLY A 456 12.72 8.28 4.56
N ILE A 457 12.50 6.98 4.59
CA ILE A 457 11.39 6.32 3.92
C ILE A 457 10.35 5.94 4.95
N ASP A 458 9.09 6.29 4.70
CA ASP A 458 7.93 5.79 5.42
C ASP A 458 7.06 4.96 4.47
N ALA A 459 6.89 3.68 4.77
CA ALA A 459 6.28 2.71 3.86
C ALA A 459 5.45 1.63 4.57
N SER A 460 4.75 0.80 3.77
CA SER A 460 3.91 -0.31 4.25
C SER A 460 2.92 0.07 5.36
N PRO A 461 2.00 1.02 5.12
CA PRO A 461 0.99 1.40 6.10
C PRO A 461 -0.01 0.27 6.35
N ALA A 462 -0.42 0.09 7.61
CA ALA A 462 -1.44 -0.85 8.05
C ALA A 462 -2.36 -0.21 9.09
N TRP A 463 -3.66 -0.15 8.79
CA TRP A 463 -4.67 0.38 9.71
C TRP A 463 -4.87 -0.51 10.93
N SER A 464 -5.00 0.11 12.10
CA SER A 464 -5.50 -0.57 13.28
C SER A 464 -6.98 -0.97 13.09
N PRO A 465 -7.46 -2.08 13.67
CA PRO A 465 -8.84 -2.52 13.50
C PRO A 465 -9.90 -1.54 14.03
N ASP A 466 -9.51 -0.65 14.95
CA ASP A 466 -10.36 0.43 15.47
C ASP A 466 -10.35 1.70 14.58
N GLY A 467 -9.51 1.73 13.54
CA GLY A 467 -9.40 2.86 12.60
C GLY A 467 -8.74 4.11 13.17
N GLN A 468 -8.11 4.04 14.35
CA GLN A 468 -7.53 5.21 15.03
C GLN A 468 -6.04 5.42 14.78
N ARG A 469 -5.32 4.37 14.39
CA ARG A 469 -3.86 4.38 14.22
C ARG A 469 -3.43 3.71 12.92
N ILE A 470 -2.26 4.08 12.44
CA ILE A 470 -1.57 3.44 11.34
C ILE A 470 -0.23 2.93 11.85
N ALA A 471 0.03 1.63 11.63
CA ALA A 471 1.36 1.05 11.76
C ALA A 471 2.10 1.19 10.43
N PHE A 472 3.39 1.51 10.46
CA PHE A 472 4.19 1.68 9.24
C PHE A 472 5.66 1.39 9.51
N THR A 473 6.43 1.21 8.43
CA THR A 473 7.89 1.05 8.45
C THR A 473 8.56 2.39 8.26
N SER A 474 9.60 2.70 9.03
CA SER A 474 10.43 3.89 8.83
C SER A 474 11.91 3.63 9.08
N ASP A 475 12.79 4.18 8.24
CA ASP A 475 14.25 4.13 8.41
C ASP A 475 14.84 5.41 9.04
N ARG A 476 13.99 6.30 9.59
CA ARG A 476 14.39 7.60 10.17
C ARG A 476 15.47 7.53 11.25
N ASP A 477 15.68 6.35 11.85
CA ASP A 477 16.67 6.09 12.90
C ASP A 477 17.89 5.28 12.40
N GLY A 478 18.07 5.15 11.08
CA GLY A 478 19.21 4.49 10.42
C GLY A 478 18.90 3.11 9.85
N ASP A 479 18.22 2.26 10.63
CA ASP A 479 17.69 0.95 10.20
C ASP A 479 16.16 1.03 10.07
N GLU A 480 15.53 0.16 9.26
CA GLU A 480 14.06 0.07 9.18
C GLU A 480 13.47 -0.34 10.55
N ASN A 481 12.45 0.37 11.03
CA ASN A 481 11.75 0.05 12.28
C ASN A 481 10.23 0.21 12.12
N VAL A 482 9.46 -0.44 13.00
CA VAL A 482 8.00 -0.31 13.03
C VAL A 482 7.59 0.85 13.93
N TYR A 483 6.69 1.70 13.42
CA TYR A 483 6.12 2.86 14.11
C TYR A 483 4.60 2.82 14.11
N LEU A 484 3.99 3.50 15.08
CA LEU A 484 2.57 3.85 15.06
C LEU A 484 2.39 5.37 15.03
N VAL A 485 1.38 5.83 14.32
CA VAL A 485 0.91 7.23 14.32
C VAL A 485 -0.61 7.24 14.40
N ASN A 486 -1.19 8.25 15.05
CA ASN A 486 -2.63 8.49 15.00
C ASN A 486 -3.02 8.97 13.61
N VAL A 487 -4.28 8.75 13.22
CA VAL A 487 -4.77 9.13 11.88
C VAL A 487 -4.85 10.65 11.67
N ASP A 488 -4.74 11.44 12.72
CA ASP A 488 -4.59 12.90 12.67
C ASP A 488 -3.12 13.36 12.59
N GLY A 489 -2.16 12.43 12.49
CA GLY A 489 -0.72 12.68 12.42
C GLY A 489 -0.05 12.83 13.79
N SER A 490 -0.82 12.85 14.89
CA SER A 490 -0.27 12.97 16.23
C SER A 490 0.22 11.63 16.80
N GLY A 491 0.87 11.67 17.97
CA GLY A 491 1.12 10.46 18.76
C GLY A 491 2.09 9.45 18.14
N LEU A 492 3.05 9.92 17.34
CA LEU A 492 4.08 9.08 16.76
C LEU A 492 4.88 8.33 17.84
N ILE A 493 4.93 7.00 17.74
CA ILE A 493 5.73 6.14 18.63
C ILE A 493 6.50 5.08 17.84
N ARG A 494 7.75 4.82 18.26
CA ARG A 494 8.57 3.70 17.78
C ARG A 494 8.19 2.42 18.55
N VAL A 495 7.84 1.36 17.84
CA VAL A 495 7.39 0.08 18.43
C VAL A 495 8.54 -0.90 18.54
N THR A 496 9.40 -0.98 17.52
CA THR A 496 10.55 -1.90 17.50
C THR A 496 11.85 -1.11 17.52
N SER A 497 12.92 -1.69 18.06
CA SER A 497 14.18 -0.96 18.27
C SER A 497 15.43 -1.81 18.15
N ASP A 498 15.35 -3.02 17.59
CA ASP A 498 16.54 -3.84 17.45
C ASP A 498 17.45 -3.29 16.34
N PRO A 499 18.77 -3.50 16.41
CA PRO A 499 19.72 -3.03 15.38
C PRO A 499 19.69 -3.96 14.15
N ALA A 500 18.55 -4.01 13.47
CA ALA A 500 18.29 -4.76 12.25
C ALA A 500 17.05 -4.17 11.55
N ASP A 501 16.90 -4.41 10.25
CA ASP A 501 15.68 -4.00 9.53
C ASP A 501 14.44 -4.75 10.05
N GLU A 502 13.46 -3.99 10.54
CA GLU A 502 12.19 -4.43 11.07
C GLU A 502 11.04 -3.72 10.35
N PHE A 503 10.28 -4.45 9.52
CA PHE A 503 9.46 -3.83 8.48
C PHE A 503 8.16 -4.59 8.15
N SER A 504 7.30 -3.94 7.36
CA SER A 504 5.97 -4.35 6.89
C SER A 504 5.07 -4.90 8.00
N PRO A 505 4.65 -4.05 8.95
CA PRO A 505 3.78 -4.47 10.04
C PRO A 505 2.36 -4.81 9.55
N ALA A 506 1.67 -5.70 10.26
CA ALA A 506 0.22 -5.89 10.11
C ALA A 506 -0.45 -6.14 11.47
N TRP A 507 -1.62 -5.54 11.68
CA TRP A 507 -2.35 -5.64 12.93
C TRP A 507 -3.00 -7.00 13.13
N SER A 508 -2.95 -7.49 14.37
CA SER A 508 -3.83 -8.57 14.84
C SER A 508 -5.30 -8.12 14.74
N PRO A 509 -6.26 -9.02 14.44
CA PRO A 509 -7.68 -8.67 14.35
C PRO A 509 -8.24 -7.94 15.57
N GLU A 510 -7.75 -8.26 16.78
CA GLU A 510 -8.17 -7.62 18.02
C GLU A 510 -7.49 -6.26 18.30
N GLY A 511 -6.56 -5.81 17.46
CA GLY A 511 -5.90 -4.51 17.56
C GLY A 511 -4.89 -4.36 18.70
N ARG A 512 -4.37 -5.46 19.26
CA ARG A 512 -3.42 -5.44 20.39
C ARG A 512 -1.98 -5.77 20.03
N ARG A 513 -1.77 -6.49 18.93
CA ARG A 513 -0.46 -6.98 18.50
C ARG A 513 -0.19 -6.62 17.04
N LEU A 514 1.08 -6.60 16.68
CA LEU A 514 1.56 -6.48 15.31
C LEU A 514 2.34 -7.74 14.95
N ILE A 515 2.14 -8.27 13.75
CA ILE A 515 3.13 -9.11 13.08
C ILE A 515 4.05 -8.22 12.26
N TYR A 516 5.34 -8.56 12.16
CA TYR A 516 6.30 -7.84 11.34
C TYR A 516 7.45 -8.76 10.91
N TYR A 517 8.24 -8.30 9.94
CA TYR A 517 9.47 -8.96 9.55
C TYR A 517 10.65 -8.45 10.35
N LYS A 518 11.57 -9.34 10.70
CA LYS A 518 12.93 -8.97 11.08
C LYS A 518 13.94 -9.59 10.12
N ARG A 519 14.81 -8.76 9.53
CA ARG A 519 15.88 -9.18 8.62
C ARG A 519 17.10 -9.66 9.40
N THR A 520 17.70 -10.76 8.97
CA THR A 520 18.98 -11.25 9.50
C THR A 520 19.81 -11.79 8.33
N GLY A 521 20.82 -11.01 7.91
CA GLY A 521 21.51 -11.27 6.65
C GLY A 521 20.53 -11.16 5.48
N LEU A 522 20.42 -12.23 4.68
CA LEU A 522 19.48 -12.29 3.55
C LEU A 522 18.11 -12.86 3.91
N ASN A 523 17.93 -13.36 5.14
CA ASN A 523 16.71 -14.05 5.56
C ASN A 523 15.76 -13.12 6.30
N ARG A 524 14.47 -13.33 6.11
CA ARG A 524 13.41 -12.73 6.93
C ARG A 524 12.89 -13.74 7.95
N SER A 525 12.60 -13.25 9.15
CA SER A 525 11.88 -13.98 10.19
C SER A 525 10.60 -13.25 10.55
N ILE A 526 9.56 -14.02 10.90
CA ILE A 526 8.27 -13.51 11.35
C ILE A 526 8.31 -13.32 12.86
N ARG A 527 7.85 -12.17 13.32
CA ARG A 527 7.77 -11.82 14.74
C ARG A 527 6.38 -11.27 15.08
N VAL A 528 6.02 -11.36 16.36
CA VAL A 528 4.82 -10.76 16.94
C VAL A 528 5.24 -9.90 18.13
N ILE A 529 4.73 -8.68 18.19
CA ILE A 529 4.98 -7.74 19.29
C ILE A 529 3.66 -7.10 19.72
N ASN A 530 3.54 -6.72 21.00
CA ASN A 530 2.42 -5.90 21.44
C ASN A 530 2.53 -4.50 20.83
N ALA A 531 1.39 -3.83 20.62
CA ALA A 531 1.35 -2.49 20.05
C ALA A 531 2.04 -1.41 20.91
N ASP A 532 2.38 -1.73 22.16
CA ASP A 532 3.16 -0.87 23.06
C ASP A 532 4.68 -1.16 23.01
N GLY A 533 5.13 -2.05 22.12
CA GLY A 533 6.53 -2.45 21.96
C GLY A 533 6.99 -3.55 22.92
N THR A 534 6.11 -4.08 23.77
CA THR A 534 6.46 -5.17 24.70
C THR A 534 6.17 -6.55 24.10
N GLY A 535 6.69 -7.61 24.74
CA GLY A 535 6.29 -8.98 24.41
C GLY A 535 6.69 -9.46 23.01
N ASP A 536 7.80 -8.93 22.49
CA ASP A 536 8.34 -9.35 21.19
C ASP A 536 8.78 -10.82 21.20
N ILE A 537 8.15 -11.63 20.36
CA ILE A 537 8.41 -13.06 20.19
C ILE A 537 8.64 -13.40 18.72
N SER A 538 9.51 -14.38 18.48
CA SER A 538 9.76 -14.91 17.15
C SER A 538 8.85 -16.11 16.84
N LEU A 539 8.21 -16.10 15.68
CA LEU A 539 7.36 -17.20 15.19
C LEU A 539 8.07 -18.12 14.19
N SER A 540 9.29 -17.78 13.75
CA SER A 540 10.06 -18.55 12.76
C SER A 540 11.57 -18.46 13.00
N ASP A 541 12.32 -19.52 12.72
CA ASP A 541 13.80 -19.52 12.80
C ASP A 541 14.42 -18.58 11.75
N SER A 542 15.26 -17.63 12.19
CA SER A 542 15.97 -16.64 11.35
C SER A 542 17.03 -17.22 10.41
N ARG A 543 17.38 -18.51 10.57
CA ARG A 543 18.23 -19.22 9.60
C ARG A 543 17.52 -19.52 8.29
N ASN A 544 16.19 -19.41 8.27
CA ASN A 544 15.34 -19.68 7.11
C ASN A 544 14.68 -18.38 6.66
N ASP A 545 14.43 -18.25 5.36
CA ASP A 545 13.61 -17.15 4.86
C ASP A 545 12.14 -17.51 5.06
N SER A 546 11.44 -16.67 5.82
CA SER A 546 10.02 -16.80 6.13
C SER A 546 9.32 -15.48 5.79
N TYR A 547 8.23 -15.53 5.01
CA TYR A 547 7.57 -14.34 4.51
C TYR A 547 6.06 -14.50 4.28
N ALA A 548 5.40 -13.37 3.96
CA ALA A 548 3.97 -13.23 3.75
C ALA A 548 3.14 -13.79 4.93
N PRO A 549 3.34 -13.29 6.16
CA PRO A 549 2.57 -13.73 7.30
C PRO A 549 1.17 -13.11 7.22
N VAL A 550 0.16 -13.91 7.56
CA VAL A 550 -1.24 -13.48 7.63
C VAL A 550 -1.85 -13.99 8.92
N TRP A 551 -2.53 -13.11 9.63
CA TRP A 551 -3.31 -13.47 10.80
C TRP A 551 -4.50 -14.35 10.40
N SER A 552 -4.77 -15.37 11.21
CA SER A 552 -6.11 -15.97 11.24
C SER A 552 -7.14 -14.94 11.74
N PRO A 553 -8.41 -15.01 11.32
CA PRO A 553 -9.42 -14.01 11.68
C PRO A 553 -9.70 -13.89 13.17
N ASP A 554 -9.46 -14.95 13.93
CA ASP A 554 -9.62 -14.97 15.38
C ASP A 554 -8.37 -14.50 16.15
N GLY A 555 -7.27 -14.19 15.44
CA GLY A 555 -6.01 -13.73 16.02
C GLY A 555 -5.20 -14.82 16.75
N ASN A 556 -5.62 -16.08 16.71
CA ASN A 556 -4.97 -17.15 17.47
C ASN A 556 -3.81 -17.82 16.73
N TYR A 557 -3.80 -17.72 15.41
CA TYR A 557 -2.81 -18.31 14.52
C TYR A 557 -2.27 -17.32 13.48
N VAL A 558 -1.11 -17.63 12.93
CA VAL A 558 -0.49 -16.95 11.79
C VAL A 558 -0.13 -18.00 10.73
N ALA A 559 -0.50 -17.77 9.47
CA ALA A 559 0.00 -18.56 8.35
C ALA A 559 1.12 -17.80 7.64
N TYR A 560 2.16 -18.49 7.18
CA TYR A 560 3.29 -17.86 6.47
C TYR A 560 4.03 -18.87 5.58
N ALA A 561 4.76 -18.38 4.58
CA ALA A 561 5.61 -19.20 3.73
C ALA A 561 7.02 -19.33 4.34
N SER A 562 7.65 -20.51 4.32
CA SER A 562 9.00 -20.69 4.88
C SER A 562 9.82 -21.77 4.17
N ASN A 563 11.10 -21.49 3.90
CA ASN A 563 12.01 -22.44 3.26
C ASN A 563 12.65 -23.48 4.20
N ARG A 564 12.19 -23.56 5.46
CA ARG A 564 12.69 -24.54 6.46
C ARG A 564 12.57 -26.01 6.00
N GLY A 565 11.72 -26.28 5.01
CA GLY A 565 11.40 -27.60 4.46
C GLY A 565 12.21 -28.04 3.22
N ARG A 566 13.27 -27.30 2.82
CA ARG A 566 14.06 -27.35 1.56
C ARG A 566 13.56 -26.42 0.44
N ASN A 567 12.26 -26.18 0.40
CA ASN A 567 11.50 -25.28 -0.48
C ASN A 567 10.55 -24.47 0.40
N HIS A 568 9.94 -23.41 -0.15
CA HIS A 568 8.89 -22.70 0.60
C HIS A 568 7.63 -23.56 0.63
N ASP A 569 7.17 -23.85 1.84
CA ASP A 569 5.86 -24.40 2.11
C ASP A 569 5.06 -23.40 2.96
N ILE A 570 3.75 -23.63 3.05
CA ILE A 570 2.90 -22.91 3.99
C ILE A 570 2.96 -23.57 5.36
N TYR A 571 3.22 -22.76 6.39
CA TYR A 571 3.18 -23.14 7.79
C TYR A 571 2.09 -22.35 8.50
N VAL A 572 1.44 -22.99 9.47
CA VAL A 572 0.48 -22.36 10.38
C VAL A 572 1.04 -22.48 11.79
N VAL A 573 1.18 -21.37 12.50
CA VAL A 573 1.76 -21.31 13.85
C VAL A 573 0.78 -20.64 14.81
N ARG A 574 0.78 -21.08 16.07
CA ARG A 574 0.09 -20.34 17.13
C ARG A 574 0.73 -18.97 17.31
N ALA A 575 -0.10 -17.95 17.50
CA ALA A 575 0.38 -16.57 17.62
C ALA A 575 1.21 -16.30 18.89
N ASP A 576 1.27 -17.26 19.83
CA ASP A 576 2.14 -17.26 21.01
C ASP A 576 3.49 -17.96 20.76
N GLY A 577 3.72 -18.50 19.55
CA GLY A 577 4.97 -19.19 19.16
C GLY A 577 5.13 -20.61 19.72
N SER A 578 4.11 -21.19 20.36
CA SER A 578 4.23 -22.49 21.04
C SER A 578 4.22 -23.69 20.08
N GLU A 579 3.33 -23.70 19.09
CA GLU A 579 3.11 -24.84 18.19
C GLU A 579 3.05 -24.39 16.73
N ILE A 580 3.62 -25.21 15.85
CA ILE A 580 3.64 -24.98 14.41
C ILE A 580 3.26 -26.25 13.65
N TYR A 581 2.45 -26.08 12.61
CA TYR A 581 2.01 -27.11 11.69
C TYR A 581 2.50 -26.79 10.27
N ARG A 582 3.08 -27.78 9.58
CA ARG A 582 3.42 -27.68 8.14
C ARG A 582 2.20 -28.08 7.32
N LEU A 583 1.52 -27.09 6.74
CA LEU A 583 0.28 -27.25 5.99
C LEU A 583 0.55 -27.93 4.63
N THR A 584 1.44 -27.36 3.83
CA THR A 584 1.78 -27.95 2.52
C THR A 584 3.05 -28.79 2.61
N ARG A 585 3.04 -29.91 1.88
CA ARG A 585 4.11 -30.92 1.90
C ARG A 585 4.33 -31.36 0.47
N GLY A 586 5.33 -30.80 -0.19
CA GLY A 586 5.62 -31.12 -1.58
C GLY A 586 7.01 -30.68 -2.01
N THR A 587 7.32 -30.88 -3.28
CA THR A 587 8.51 -30.32 -3.94
C THR A 587 8.22 -28.98 -4.62
N ALA A 588 6.94 -28.65 -4.77
CA ALA A 588 6.48 -27.36 -5.26
C ALA A 588 6.84 -26.23 -4.28
N VAL A 589 7.04 -25.03 -4.78
CA VAL A 589 7.13 -23.83 -3.96
C VAL A 589 5.71 -23.33 -3.72
N ASP A 590 5.31 -23.26 -2.46
CA ASP A 590 4.02 -22.70 -2.02
C ASP A 590 4.27 -21.41 -1.24
N ASN A 591 3.60 -20.33 -1.60
CA ASN A 591 3.78 -19.02 -0.97
C ASN A 591 2.55 -18.10 -1.09
N TRP A 592 2.68 -16.87 -0.56
CA TRP A 592 1.59 -15.88 -0.44
C TRP A 592 0.29 -16.47 0.15
N PRO A 593 0.33 -17.02 1.38
CA PRO A 593 -0.89 -17.46 2.02
C PRO A 593 -1.79 -16.26 2.37
N VAL A 594 -3.09 -16.42 2.17
CA VAL A 594 -4.13 -15.53 2.65
C VAL A 594 -5.21 -16.34 3.36
N TRP A 595 -5.66 -15.86 4.52
CA TRP A 595 -6.65 -16.55 5.33
C TRP A 595 -8.06 -16.04 4.99
N THR A 596 -9.03 -16.95 4.86
CA THR A 596 -10.43 -16.60 4.66
C THR A 596 -10.97 -15.87 5.89
N SER A 597 -11.77 -14.83 5.68
CA SER A 597 -12.58 -14.21 6.73
C SER A 597 -13.79 -15.11 7.04
N PRO A 598 -14.29 -15.17 8.31
CA PRO A 598 -15.39 -16.03 8.72
C PRO A 598 -16.74 -15.69 8.07
#